data_AF-A0A177ELP1-F1
#
_entry.id   AF-A0A177ELP1-F1
#
_cell.length_a   1.000
_cell.length_b   1.000
_cell.length_c   1.000
_cell.angle_alpha   90.00
_cell.angle_beta   90.00
_cell.angle_gamma   90.00
#
_symmetry.space_group_name_H-M   'P 1'
#
loop_
_entity.id
_entity.type
_entity.pdbx_description
1 polymer ?
#
loop_
_entity_poly.entity_id
_entity_poly.type
_entity_poly.pdbx_seq_one_letter_code
_entity_poly.pdbx_strand_id
1 'polypeptide(L)'
;MDKRNKNQKPNPKTTIIKTYLATIVLWTALASCREGVWSPLRTLYTPKMAAFFNHCNILIQTQKEGSREYIQKKQTAPQTIHLDGCTLEGKHKNMGKHFFFTEIAIVGSATPVVTSENLNQLTKLLTGLGTLRVSNLTVASFMFGNEYLSLYTQPLVRLKAEHLTFEQMSSEAITWVIRHVKMSKCTMALTIRQSPLVRNLKFLDEFLPRNLLTLTLATLPNIKTLICNLLQSKMVEHTEVILSGLPESAALFKDLCNSTKTNTWNRARMFLSDWVMLSRLAGENTPSVKVLTLEVDTWEFMETKPSTPSTLTEAITFHPTENTEALTEATVKDLLVWTNNYHPNIETLQIRMPSTVDPNQAVKKGSYFDTLLSKLTTLTIGTTTLEWPPEIQILYLTHKAYSKWRQNALVQALTPNSRAALAQMRINSRRRFSPPPNMGQEDVCAVCLTTFKDLGKKTTGWLEYVCVLDEAGHTICHTCLDKMAKVCETKNTPLCCPLCRKTIAYEMERDLVEMTGETAQFRHASFHMPTEEQLIMIGFNQMF
;
A
#
# COMPACT_ATOMS: atom_id res chain seq x y z
N MET A 1 49.37 26.55 -30.79
CA MET A 1 49.13 25.23 -31.41
C MET A 1 48.72 24.31 -30.28
N ASP A 2 47.49 23.84 -30.09
CA ASP A 2 46.41 23.46 -31.00
C ASP A 2 45.04 23.77 -30.35
N LYS A 3 44.14 24.41 -31.10
CA LYS A 3 42.72 24.54 -30.75
C LYS A 3 41.97 23.33 -31.33
N ARG A 4 41.43 22.44 -30.49
CA ARG A 4 40.39 21.47 -30.91
C ARG A 4 39.14 21.60 -30.07
N ASN A 5 38.23 22.37 -30.65
CA ASN A 5 36.82 22.50 -30.32
C ASN A 5 36.12 21.14 -30.47
N LYS A 6 35.46 20.64 -29.42
CA LYS A 6 34.57 19.46 -29.50
C LYS A 6 33.19 19.81 -28.96
N ASN A 7 32.36 20.34 -29.86
CA ASN A 7 30.91 20.29 -29.75
C ASN A 7 30.46 18.82 -29.84
N GLN A 8 30.28 18.18 -28.68
CA GLN A 8 29.80 16.81 -28.61
C GLN A 8 28.28 16.82 -28.73
N LYS A 9 27.77 16.55 -29.95
CA LYS A 9 26.34 16.37 -30.21
C LYS A 9 25.78 15.24 -29.32
N PRO A 10 24.57 15.40 -28.78
CA PRO A 10 23.95 14.37 -27.94
C PRO A 10 23.85 13.04 -28.70
N ASN A 11 24.17 11.95 -28.00
CA ASN A 11 24.17 10.60 -28.53
C ASN A 11 22.75 10.23 -29.01
N PRO A 12 22.54 9.95 -30.31
CA PRO A 12 21.21 9.72 -30.88
C PRO A 12 20.49 8.52 -30.24
N LYS A 13 21.22 7.58 -29.64
CA LYS A 13 20.65 6.39 -29.00
C LYS A 13 19.88 6.72 -27.71
N THR A 14 20.31 7.73 -26.95
CA THR A 14 19.64 8.13 -25.70
C THR A 14 18.35 8.88 -25.97
N THR A 15 18.32 9.67 -27.04
CA THR A 15 17.10 10.34 -27.53
C THR A 15 16.07 9.29 -27.97
N ILE A 16 16.49 8.28 -28.74
CA ILE A 16 15.59 7.22 -29.23
C ILE A 16 14.92 6.46 -28.07
N ILE A 17 15.65 6.09 -27.01
CA ILE A 17 15.09 5.32 -25.88
C ILE A 17 14.11 6.16 -25.05
N LYS A 18 14.42 7.44 -24.79
CA LYS A 18 13.49 8.35 -24.10
C LYS A 18 12.23 8.60 -24.91
N THR A 19 12.37 8.75 -26.23
CA THR A 19 11.22 8.85 -27.14
C THR A 19 10.41 7.55 -27.12
N TYR A 20 11.05 6.38 -27.09
CA TYR A 20 10.38 5.07 -27.08
C TYR A 20 9.58 4.84 -25.79
N LEU A 21 10.15 5.14 -24.62
CA LEU A 21 9.47 5.03 -23.34
C LEU A 21 8.34 6.06 -23.20
N ALA A 22 8.55 7.31 -23.63
CA ALA A 22 7.49 8.30 -23.68
C ALA A 22 6.37 7.87 -24.63
N THR A 23 6.68 7.25 -25.78
CA THR A 23 5.65 6.70 -26.67
C THR A 23 4.97 5.48 -26.10
N ILE A 24 5.63 4.61 -25.30
CA ILE A 24 4.99 3.48 -24.64
C ILE A 24 4.04 3.98 -23.55
N VAL A 25 4.46 4.92 -22.71
CA VAL A 25 3.61 5.54 -21.66
C VAL A 25 2.46 6.31 -22.29
N LEU A 26 2.72 7.06 -23.36
CA LEU A 26 1.68 7.75 -24.10
C LEU A 26 0.76 6.75 -24.82
N TRP A 27 1.26 5.64 -25.36
CA TRP A 27 0.43 4.59 -25.96
C TRP A 27 -0.35 3.79 -24.93
N THR A 28 0.16 3.55 -23.72
CA THR A 28 -0.61 2.88 -22.66
C THR A 28 -1.64 3.82 -22.04
N ALA A 29 -1.32 5.10 -21.87
CA ALA A 29 -2.29 6.14 -21.51
C ALA A 29 -3.35 6.30 -22.60
N LEU A 30 -2.94 6.39 -23.87
CA LEU A 30 -3.84 6.47 -25.01
C LEU A 30 -4.59 5.15 -25.27
N ALA A 31 -4.04 3.98 -24.94
CA ALA A 31 -4.71 2.67 -25.04
C ALA A 31 -5.72 2.47 -23.90
N SER A 32 -5.40 2.94 -22.69
CA SER A 32 -6.33 3.04 -21.58
C SER A 32 -7.44 4.05 -21.90
N CYS A 33 -7.12 5.16 -22.60
CA CYS A 33 -8.13 6.03 -23.19
C CYS A 33 -8.85 5.41 -24.41
N ARG A 34 -8.21 4.52 -25.18
CA ARG A 34 -8.75 3.89 -26.41
C ARG A 34 -9.68 2.72 -26.16
N GLU A 35 -9.55 1.99 -25.05
CA GLU A 35 -10.63 1.10 -24.61
C GLU A 35 -11.90 1.90 -24.20
N GLY A 36 -11.75 3.21 -23.97
CA GLY A 36 -12.83 4.19 -23.92
C GLY A 36 -13.20 4.86 -25.25
N VAL A 37 -12.53 4.55 -26.38
CA VAL A 37 -12.85 5.12 -27.69
C VAL A 37 -13.99 4.35 -28.35
N TRP A 38 -15.19 4.66 -27.88
CA TRP A 38 -16.46 4.77 -28.62
C TRP A 38 -16.73 3.68 -29.69
N SER A 39 -17.19 2.51 -29.25
CA SER A 39 -18.46 2.05 -29.82
C SER A 39 -19.45 3.22 -29.58
N PRO A 40 -20.28 3.66 -30.55
CA PRO A 40 -21.11 4.85 -30.37
C PRO A 40 -21.73 4.80 -28.98
N LEU A 41 -21.59 5.84 -28.15
CA LEU A 41 -21.96 5.86 -26.71
C LEU A 41 -23.42 5.50 -26.43
N ARG A 42 -24.15 5.19 -27.48
CA ARG A 42 -25.58 5.16 -27.61
C ARG A 42 -25.98 3.95 -28.44
N THR A 43 -27.06 3.32 -28.03
CA THR A 43 -27.79 2.36 -28.87
C THR A 43 -29.06 3.04 -29.33
N LEU A 44 -29.52 2.69 -30.54
CA LEU A 44 -30.82 3.16 -31.00
C LEU A 44 -31.87 2.70 -29.99
N TYR A 45 -32.74 3.62 -29.57
CA TYR A 45 -33.86 3.28 -28.71
C TYR A 45 -34.71 2.21 -29.40
N THR A 46 -34.96 1.10 -28.71
CA THR A 46 -35.95 0.11 -29.16
C THR A 46 -37.02 -0.01 -28.09
N PRO A 47 -38.31 0.07 -28.46
CA PRO A 47 -39.41 -0.07 -27.51
C PRO A 47 -39.32 -1.35 -26.67
N LYS A 48 -38.81 -2.44 -27.27
CA LYS A 48 -38.60 -3.72 -26.58
C LYS A 48 -37.58 -3.65 -25.45
N MET A 49 -36.49 -2.91 -25.64
CA MET A 49 -35.43 -2.75 -24.64
C MET A 49 -35.90 -1.84 -23.51
N ALA A 50 -36.54 -0.72 -23.84
CA ALA A 50 -37.16 0.16 -22.86
C ALA A 50 -38.24 -0.57 -22.04
N ALA A 51 -39.11 -1.33 -22.71
CA ALA A 51 -40.11 -2.15 -22.05
C ALA A 51 -39.46 -3.12 -21.05
N PHE A 52 -38.40 -3.86 -21.42
CA PHE A 52 -37.72 -4.77 -20.49
C PHE A 52 -37.28 -4.08 -19.18
N PHE A 53 -36.64 -2.92 -19.27
CA PHE A 53 -36.21 -2.18 -18.08
C PHE A 53 -37.38 -1.55 -17.32
N ASN A 54 -38.40 -1.07 -18.01
CA ASN A 54 -39.63 -0.56 -17.38
C ASN A 54 -40.35 -1.65 -16.57
N HIS A 55 -40.42 -2.89 -17.05
CA HIS A 55 -40.97 -4.02 -16.28
C HIS A 55 -40.14 -4.35 -15.03
N CYS A 56 -38.87 -3.92 -14.98
CA CYS A 56 -38.00 -4.03 -13.81
C CYS A 56 -38.02 -2.76 -12.94
N ASN A 57 -38.88 -1.78 -13.26
CA ASN A 57 -38.91 -0.44 -12.67
C ASN A 57 -37.56 0.31 -12.75
N ILE A 58 -36.75 0.01 -13.78
CA ILE A 58 -35.50 0.74 -14.07
C ILE A 58 -35.79 1.84 -15.08
N LEU A 59 -35.38 3.07 -14.74
CA LEU A 59 -35.38 4.17 -15.69
C LEU A 59 -34.02 4.28 -16.39
N ILE A 60 -33.97 3.79 -17.63
CA ILE A 60 -32.77 3.91 -18.45
C ILE A 60 -32.58 5.35 -18.93
N GLN A 61 -31.37 5.87 -18.84
CA GLN A 61 -31.00 7.19 -19.31
C GLN A 61 -31.11 7.24 -20.84
N THR A 62 -31.94 8.14 -21.35
CA THR A 62 -32.07 8.43 -22.77
C THR A 62 -31.56 9.83 -23.10
N GLN A 63 -31.24 10.05 -24.38
CA GLN A 63 -30.84 11.34 -24.90
C GLN A 63 -31.49 11.55 -26.27
N LYS A 64 -32.08 12.73 -26.47
CA LYS A 64 -32.62 13.14 -27.77
C LYS A 64 -31.55 13.86 -28.59
N GLU A 65 -31.43 13.48 -29.86
CA GLU A 65 -30.65 14.19 -30.87
C GLU A 65 -31.50 14.40 -32.12
N GLY A 66 -31.93 15.65 -32.32
CA GLY A 66 -32.94 15.97 -33.33
C GLY A 66 -34.26 15.24 -33.05
N SER A 67 -34.74 14.47 -34.01
CA SER A 67 -35.98 13.68 -33.92
C SER A 67 -35.79 12.28 -33.34
N ARG A 68 -34.56 11.86 -33.04
CA ARG A 68 -34.26 10.51 -32.59
C ARG A 68 -33.94 10.49 -31.11
N GLU A 69 -34.44 9.46 -30.44
CA GLU A 69 -34.11 9.14 -29.06
C GLU A 69 -33.14 7.96 -29.02
N TYR A 70 -32.13 8.10 -28.17
CA TYR A 70 -31.08 7.12 -27.99
C TYR A 70 -31.01 6.70 -26.53
N ILE A 71 -30.73 5.43 -26.27
CA ILE A 71 -30.43 4.98 -24.91
C ILE A 71 -28.93 5.11 -24.71
N GLN A 72 -28.52 5.74 -23.61
CA GLN A 72 -27.11 5.83 -23.26
C GLN A 72 -26.57 4.42 -22.93
N LYS A 73 -25.41 4.05 -23.47
CA LYS A 73 -24.81 2.75 -23.14
C LYS A 73 -24.28 2.72 -21.72
N LYS A 74 -23.74 3.85 -21.24
CA LYS A 74 -23.29 4.01 -19.86
C LYS A 74 -24.43 4.59 -19.03
N GLN A 75 -24.87 3.84 -18.03
CA GLN A 75 -25.88 4.23 -17.06
C GLN A 75 -25.17 4.68 -15.78
N THR A 76 -25.14 5.99 -15.54
CA THR A 76 -24.36 6.58 -14.42
C THR A 76 -25.12 6.64 -13.11
N ALA A 77 -26.45 6.81 -13.17
CA ALA A 77 -27.29 6.79 -12.00
C ALA A 77 -27.37 5.36 -11.42
N PRO A 78 -27.22 5.18 -10.09
CA PRO A 78 -27.49 3.91 -9.43
C PRO A 78 -28.92 3.42 -9.74
N GLN A 79 -29.05 2.12 -10.01
CA GLN A 79 -30.33 1.50 -10.33
C GLN A 79 -30.63 0.37 -9.35
N THR A 80 -31.89 0.23 -8.95
CA THR A 80 -32.32 -0.85 -8.06
C THR A 80 -33.48 -1.60 -8.71
N ILE A 81 -33.35 -2.92 -8.82
CA ILE A 81 -34.40 -3.82 -9.28
C ILE A 81 -34.99 -4.50 -8.05
N HIS A 82 -36.24 -4.17 -7.73
CA HIS A 82 -37.02 -4.92 -6.75
C HIS A 82 -37.76 -6.04 -7.47
N LEU A 83 -37.44 -7.30 -7.16
CA LEU A 83 -38.07 -8.43 -7.86
C LEU A 83 -39.57 -8.54 -7.62
N ASP A 84 -40.07 -8.10 -6.46
CA ASP A 84 -41.51 -8.10 -6.15
C ASP A 84 -42.31 -7.15 -7.07
N GLY A 85 -41.65 -6.12 -7.59
CA GLY A 85 -42.25 -5.20 -8.58
C GLY A 85 -41.95 -5.57 -10.03
N CYS A 86 -41.27 -6.69 -10.26
CA CYS A 86 -40.75 -7.06 -11.58
C CYS A 86 -41.76 -7.95 -12.34
N THR A 87 -42.29 -7.44 -13.45
CA THR A 87 -43.32 -8.13 -14.25
C THR A 87 -42.76 -8.64 -15.58
N LEU A 88 -41.70 -9.46 -15.52
CA LEU A 88 -41.08 -10.00 -16.73
C LEU A 88 -41.94 -11.13 -17.34
N GLU A 89 -42.61 -10.79 -18.43
CA GLU A 89 -43.38 -11.72 -19.26
C GLU A 89 -42.62 -12.12 -20.53
N GLY A 90 -42.57 -13.42 -20.84
CA GLY A 90 -41.97 -13.93 -22.07
C GLY A 90 -40.43 -14.04 -22.06
N LYS A 91 -39.88 -14.39 -23.24
CA LYS A 91 -38.44 -14.66 -23.41
C LYS A 91 -37.70 -13.41 -23.87
N HIS A 92 -37.15 -12.66 -22.91
CA HIS A 92 -36.13 -11.65 -23.18
C HIS A 92 -34.76 -12.32 -23.24
N LYS A 93 -33.95 -12.03 -24.26
CA LYS A 93 -32.58 -12.54 -24.35
C LYS A 93 -31.63 -11.42 -24.74
N ASN A 94 -30.54 -11.28 -24.00
CA ASN A 94 -29.41 -10.38 -24.29
C ASN A 94 -29.76 -8.89 -24.32
N MET A 95 -30.77 -8.44 -23.57
CA MET A 95 -31.12 -7.03 -23.43
C MET A 95 -30.00 -6.21 -22.77
N GLY A 96 -29.18 -6.83 -21.91
CA GLY A 96 -28.09 -6.17 -21.18
C GLY A 96 -26.78 -5.97 -21.94
N LYS A 97 -26.57 -6.68 -23.08
CA LYS A 97 -25.23 -6.89 -23.69
C LYS A 97 -24.46 -5.61 -24.04
N HIS A 98 -25.17 -4.51 -24.29
CA HIS A 98 -24.61 -3.24 -24.75
C HIS A 98 -24.56 -2.17 -23.66
N PHE A 99 -24.99 -2.48 -22.45
CA PHE A 99 -25.01 -1.56 -21.33
C PHE A 99 -23.81 -1.75 -20.42
N PHE A 100 -23.42 -0.64 -19.81
CA PHE A 100 -22.51 -0.56 -18.69
C PHE A 100 -23.21 0.21 -17.59
N PHE A 101 -23.44 -0.42 -16.45
CA PHE A 101 -24.02 0.22 -15.28
C PHE A 101 -22.90 0.65 -14.33
N THR A 102 -23.00 1.83 -13.74
CA THR A 102 -22.06 2.20 -12.67
C THR A 102 -22.38 1.39 -11.41
N GLU A 103 -23.67 1.30 -11.09
CA GLU A 103 -24.16 0.54 -9.96
C GLU A 103 -25.53 -0.06 -10.27
N ILE A 104 -25.70 -1.33 -9.93
CA ILE A 104 -26.99 -2.00 -9.99
C ILE A 104 -27.19 -2.86 -8.74
N ALA A 105 -28.33 -2.70 -8.09
CA ALA A 105 -28.77 -3.55 -6.99
C ALA A 105 -29.94 -4.43 -7.47
N ILE A 106 -29.87 -5.73 -7.20
CA ILE A 106 -30.97 -6.68 -7.40
C ILE A 106 -31.43 -7.10 -6.01
N VAL A 107 -32.61 -6.64 -5.61
CA VAL A 107 -33.16 -6.86 -4.28
C VAL A 107 -34.34 -7.82 -4.39
N GLY A 108 -34.30 -8.86 -3.56
CA GLY A 108 -35.41 -9.80 -3.40
C GLY A 108 -36.61 -9.17 -2.68
N SER A 109 -37.39 -10.01 -2.00
CA SER A 109 -38.52 -9.55 -1.20
C SER A 109 -38.06 -9.00 0.15
N ALA A 110 -38.82 -8.06 0.71
CA ALA A 110 -38.68 -7.67 2.11
C ALA A 110 -39.01 -8.82 3.08
N THR A 111 -39.82 -9.79 2.61
CA THR A 111 -40.10 -10.99 3.39
C THR A 111 -38.97 -12.00 3.24
N PRO A 112 -38.56 -12.67 4.33
CA PRO A 112 -37.41 -13.56 4.32
C PRO A 112 -37.61 -14.80 3.46
N VAL A 113 -38.85 -15.20 3.17
CA VAL A 113 -39.14 -16.45 2.46
C VAL A 113 -39.23 -16.17 0.97
N VAL A 114 -38.22 -16.60 0.23
CA VAL A 114 -38.24 -16.55 -1.24
C VAL A 114 -39.30 -17.53 -1.74
N THR A 115 -40.24 -17.02 -2.52
CA THR A 115 -41.20 -17.86 -3.23
C THR A 115 -40.58 -18.43 -4.51
N SER A 116 -41.10 -19.56 -5.01
CA SER A 116 -40.74 -20.09 -6.33
C SER A 116 -40.90 -19.04 -7.44
N GLU A 117 -41.85 -18.11 -7.28
CA GLU A 117 -42.07 -17.01 -8.22
C GLU A 117 -40.94 -15.98 -8.18
N ASN A 118 -40.44 -15.57 -7.01
CA ASN A 118 -39.29 -14.67 -6.93
C ASN A 118 -38.06 -15.26 -7.62
N LEU A 119 -37.81 -16.57 -7.43
CA LEU A 119 -36.70 -17.26 -8.08
C LEU A 119 -36.89 -17.34 -9.60
N ASN A 120 -38.12 -17.58 -10.06
CA ASN A 120 -38.49 -17.55 -11.48
C ASN A 120 -38.24 -16.16 -12.09
N GLN A 121 -38.63 -15.09 -11.39
CA GLN A 121 -38.39 -13.71 -11.83
C GLN A 121 -36.89 -13.38 -11.87
N LEU A 122 -36.11 -13.79 -10.87
CA LEU A 122 -34.65 -13.63 -10.88
C LEU A 122 -34.03 -14.37 -12.07
N THR A 123 -34.46 -15.60 -12.33
CA THR A 123 -34.01 -16.42 -13.47
C THR A 123 -34.31 -15.74 -14.81
N LYS A 124 -35.53 -15.23 -14.99
CA LYS A 124 -35.94 -14.47 -16.18
C LYS A 124 -35.11 -13.19 -16.33
N LEU A 125 -34.87 -12.46 -15.23
CA LEU A 125 -34.07 -11.24 -15.22
C LEU A 125 -32.63 -11.52 -15.67
N LEU A 126 -31.94 -12.48 -15.05
CA LEU A 126 -30.56 -12.82 -15.39
C LEU A 126 -30.43 -13.32 -16.83
N THR A 127 -31.38 -14.14 -17.29
CA THR A 127 -31.46 -14.59 -18.70
C THR A 127 -31.69 -13.43 -19.66
N GLY A 128 -32.58 -12.50 -19.28
CA GLY A 128 -32.88 -11.29 -20.03
C GLY A 128 -31.66 -10.41 -20.22
N LEU A 129 -30.86 -10.23 -19.18
CA LEU A 129 -29.62 -9.44 -19.22
C LEU A 129 -28.58 -10.09 -20.13
N GLY A 130 -28.37 -11.41 -20.02
CA GLY A 130 -27.45 -12.20 -20.85
C GLY A 130 -25.97 -11.89 -20.61
N THR A 131 -25.52 -10.66 -20.88
CA THR A 131 -24.21 -10.16 -20.44
C THR A 131 -24.40 -8.86 -19.67
N LEU A 132 -24.06 -8.87 -18.38
CA LEU A 132 -24.13 -7.70 -17.52
C LEU A 132 -22.73 -7.13 -17.34
N ARG A 133 -22.54 -5.86 -17.73
CA ARG A 133 -21.32 -5.11 -17.42
C ARG A 133 -21.68 -4.04 -16.41
N VAL A 134 -20.96 -4.02 -15.30
CA VAL A 134 -21.27 -3.13 -14.18
C VAL A 134 -20.00 -2.84 -13.37
N SER A 135 -19.86 -1.66 -12.76
CA SER A 135 -18.79 -1.48 -11.75
C SER A 135 -19.17 -2.18 -10.46
N ASN A 136 -20.31 -1.81 -9.85
CA ASN A 136 -20.80 -2.39 -8.60
C ASN A 136 -22.11 -3.16 -8.78
N LEU A 137 -22.10 -4.48 -8.57
CA LEU A 137 -23.31 -5.30 -8.51
C LEU A 137 -23.60 -5.69 -7.06
N THR A 138 -24.77 -5.31 -6.56
CA THR A 138 -25.29 -5.79 -5.27
C THR A 138 -26.43 -6.76 -5.52
N VAL A 139 -26.40 -7.92 -4.88
CA VAL A 139 -27.52 -8.86 -4.81
C VAL A 139 -27.90 -9.01 -3.34
N ALA A 140 -29.14 -8.67 -3.01
CA ALA A 140 -29.56 -8.53 -1.63
C ALA A 140 -30.90 -9.19 -1.30
N SER A 141 -31.07 -9.58 -0.04
CA SER A 141 -32.35 -10.02 0.54
C SER A 141 -32.91 -11.28 -0.13
N PHE A 142 -32.09 -12.32 -0.25
CA PHE A 142 -32.50 -13.64 -0.74
C PHE A 142 -32.17 -14.73 0.27
N MET A 143 -33.19 -15.46 0.75
CA MET A 143 -33.00 -16.61 1.61
C MET A 143 -33.65 -17.82 0.95
N PHE A 144 -32.81 -18.75 0.48
CA PHE A 144 -33.26 -19.99 -0.16
C PHE A 144 -33.15 -21.16 0.82
N GLY A 145 -34.11 -22.08 0.73
CA GLY A 145 -33.92 -23.44 1.22
C GLY A 145 -33.08 -24.28 0.24
N ASN A 146 -32.63 -25.45 0.69
CA ASN A 146 -31.81 -26.35 -0.11
C ASN A 146 -32.52 -26.89 -1.37
N GLU A 147 -33.85 -26.94 -1.35
CA GLU A 147 -34.71 -27.44 -2.42
C GLU A 147 -34.53 -26.69 -3.75
N TYR A 148 -34.02 -25.46 -3.73
CA TYR A 148 -33.85 -24.64 -4.93
C TYR A 148 -32.49 -24.81 -5.62
N LEU A 149 -31.51 -25.45 -4.97
CA LEU A 149 -30.15 -25.62 -5.52
C LEU A 149 -30.09 -26.57 -6.72
N SER A 150 -31.08 -27.44 -6.89
CA SER A 150 -31.13 -28.47 -7.94
C SER A 150 -31.83 -28.00 -9.22
N LEU A 151 -32.56 -26.87 -9.18
CA LEU A 151 -33.49 -26.51 -10.25
C LEU A 151 -32.82 -26.08 -11.56
N TYR A 152 -31.51 -25.81 -11.56
CA TYR A 152 -30.80 -25.32 -12.74
C TYR A 152 -29.30 -25.59 -12.63
N THR A 153 -28.67 -26.02 -13.73
CA THR A 153 -27.24 -26.36 -13.78
C THR A 153 -26.43 -25.52 -14.76
N GLN A 154 -27.07 -24.61 -15.51
CA GLN A 154 -26.41 -23.83 -16.55
C GLN A 154 -26.29 -22.33 -16.19
N PRO A 155 -25.13 -21.70 -16.44
CA PRO A 155 -24.97 -20.26 -16.26
C PRO A 155 -25.94 -19.47 -17.15
N LEU A 156 -26.68 -18.53 -16.56
CA LEU A 156 -27.69 -17.71 -17.24
C LEU A 156 -27.14 -16.37 -17.71
N VAL A 157 -26.19 -15.81 -16.96
CA VAL A 157 -25.62 -14.49 -17.24
C VAL A 157 -24.10 -14.55 -17.24
N ARG A 158 -23.48 -13.80 -18.16
CA ARG A 158 -22.06 -13.49 -18.14
C ARG A 158 -21.86 -12.16 -17.43
N LEU A 159 -21.25 -12.19 -16.25
CA LEU A 159 -20.94 -10.98 -15.50
C LEU A 159 -19.57 -10.44 -15.91
N LYS A 160 -19.48 -9.12 -15.96
CA LYS A 160 -18.24 -8.35 -15.97
C LYS A 160 -18.41 -7.26 -14.91
N ALA A 161 -18.00 -7.56 -13.68
CA ALA A 161 -18.10 -6.67 -12.54
C ALA A 161 -16.73 -6.36 -11.93
N GLU A 162 -16.57 -5.16 -11.39
CA GLU A 162 -15.41 -4.75 -10.59
C GLU A 162 -15.63 -5.07 -9.11
N HIS A 163 -16.87 -4.94 -8.63
CA HIS A 163 -17.29 -5.26 -7.27
C HIS A 163 -18.59 -6.07 -7.28
N LEU A 164 -18.63 -7.14 -6.49
CA LEU A 164 -19.81 -7.96 -6.27
C LEU A 164 -20.12 -8.01 -4.77
N THR A 165 -21.33 -7.60 -4.40
CA THR A 165 -21.81 -7.59 -3.01
C THR A 165 -22.97 -8.57 -2.84
N PHE A 166 -22.86 -9.46 -1.86
CA PHE A 166 -23.95 -10.26 -1.34
C PHE A 166 -24.37 -9.71 0.03
N GLU A 167 -25.62 -9.29 0.15
CA GLU A 167 -26.12 -8.63 1.36
C GLU A 167 -27.40 -9.27 1.87
N GLN A 168 -27.45 -9.60 3.17
CA GLN A 168 -28.64 -10.24 3.75
C GLN A 168 -29.08 -11.51 2.99
N MET A 169 -28.11 -12.35 2.60
CA MET A 169 -28.36 -13.58 1.85
C MET A 169 -28.09 -14.84 2.69
N SER A 170 -28.74 -15.95 2.35
CA SER A 170 -28.35 -17.29 2.83
C SER A 170 -27.20 -17.89 2.02
N SER A 171 -26.50 -18.88 2.58
CA SER A 171 -25.44 -19.61 1.88
C SER A 171 -25.94 -20.27 0.58
N GLU A 172 -27.16 -20.80 0.61
CA GLU A 172 -27.83 -21.44 -0.53
C GLU A 172 -28.14 -20.40 -1.61
N ALA A 173 -28.59 -19.21 -1.24
CA ALA A 173 -28.85 -18.14 -2.19
C ALA A 173 -27.59 -17.62 -2.87
N ILE A 174 -26.51 -17.44 -2.12
CA ILE A 174 -25.22 -17.07 -2.69
C ILE A 174 -24.72 -18.16 -3.64
N THR A 175 -24.80 -19.44 -3.22
CA THR A 175 -24.43 -20.60 -4.06
C THR A 175 -25.19 -20.59 -5.38
N TRP A 176 -26.51 -20.40 -5.32
CA TRP A 176 -27.35 -20.33 -6.51
C TRP A 176 -26.89 -19.19 -7.43
N VAL A 177 -26.66 -17.98 -6.93
CA VAL A 177 -26.19 -16.87 -7.77
C VAL A 177 -24.84 -17.18 -8.41
N ILE A 178 -23.88 -17.72 -7.65
CA ILE A 178 -22.55 -18.09 -8.16
C ILE A 178 -22.66 -19.10 -9.31
N ARG A 179 -23.50 -20.12 -9.19
CA ARG A 179 -23.73 -21.14 -10.25
C ARG A 179 -24.33 -20.55 -11.53
N HIS A 180 -25.17 -19.53 -11.40
CA HIS A 180 -25.90 -18.93 -12.53
C HIS A 180 -25.16 -17.76 -13.18
N VAL A 181 -24.04 -17.34 -12.61
CA VAL A 181 -23.28 -16.19 -13.07
C VAL A 181 -21.87 -16.63 -13.51
N LYS A 182 -21.58 -16.54 -14.80
CA LYS A 182 -20.24 -16.84 -15.33
C LYS A 182 -19.28 -15.67 -15.07
N MET A 183 -18.32 -15.89 -14.15
CA MET A 183 -17.36 -14.86 -13.69
C MET A 183 -15.89 -15.14 -14.04
N SER A 184 -15.58 -16.23 -14.75
CA SER A 184 -14.20 -16.70 -15.00
C SER A 184 -13.26 -15.77 -15.77
N LYS A 185 -13.74 -14.60 -16.21
CA LYS A 185 -12.93 -13.57 -16.88
C LYS A 185 -12.80 -12.29 -16.05
N CYS A 186 -13.36 -12.23 -14.84
CA CYS A 186 -13.42 -11.03 -14.02
C CYS A 186 -12.22 -10.92 -13.08
N THR A 187 -11.70 -9.71 -12.94
CA THR A 187 -10.83 -9.30 -11.84
C THR A 187 -11.68 -8.38 -10.97
N MET A 188 -12.00 -8.82 -9.75
CA MET A 188 -13.07 -8.18 -8.98
C MET A 188 -12.82 -8.23 -7.47
N ALA A 189 -13.55 -7.40 -6.73
CA ALA A 189 -13.73 -7.48 -5.29
C ALA A 189 -15.04 -8.18 -4.95
N LEU A 190 -15.05 -8.93 -3.84
CA LEU A 190 -16.21 -9.64 -3.32
C LEU A 190 -16.50 -9.17 -1.89
N THR A 191 -17.72 -8.72 -1.65
CA THR A 191 -18.23 -8.37 -0.31
C THR A 191 -19.38 -9.30 0.06
N ILE A 192 -19.33 -9.86 1.27
CA ILE A 192 -20.44 -10.58 1.88
C ILE A 192 -20.74 -9.89 3.19
N ARG A 193 -21.94 -9.30 3.31
CA ARG A 193 -22.29 -8.52 4.49
C ARG A 193 -23.68 -8.78 5.04
N GLN A 194 -23.85 -8.50 6.33
CA GLN A 194 -25.15 -8.54 7.02
C GLN A 194 -25.95 -9.83 6.76
N SER A 195 -25.26 -10.97 6.71
CA SER A 195 -25.83 -12.24 6.23
C SER A 195 -25.93 -13.23 7.39
N PRO A 196 -26.95 -13.12 8.27
CA PRO A 196 -27.03 -13.90 9.50
C PRO A 196 -27.29 -15.40 9.25
N LEU A 197 -27.68 -15.79 8.05
CA LEU A 197 -27.91 -17.21 7.70
C LEU A 197 -26.65 -17.91 7.17
N VAL A 198 -25.57 -17.16 6.93
CA VAL A 198 -24.30 -17.73 6.46
C VAL A 198 -23.56 -18.37 7.63
N ARG A 199 -23.49 -19.70 7.61
CA ARG A 199 -22.85 -20.52 8.67
C ARG A 199 -21.45 -21.03 8.31
N ASN A 200 -21.11 -21.08 7.03
CA ASN A 200 -19.80 -21.46 6.52
C ASN A 200 -19.55 -20.79 5.16
N LEU A 201 -18.30 -20.78 4.69
CA LEU A 201 -17.91 -20.18 3.40
C LEU A 201 -17.74 -21.19 2.25
N LYS A 202 -18.17 -22.46 2.39
CA LYS A 202 -17.95 -23.49 1.37
C LYS A 202 -18.61 -23.18 0.03
N PHE A 203 -19.66 -22.36 0.02
CA PHE A 203 -20.28 -21.88 -1.22
C PHE A 203 -19.32 -21.08 -2.11
N LEU A 204 -18.23 -20.55 -1.55
CA LEU A 204 -17.17 -19.87 -2.30
C LEU A 204 -16.25 -20.84 -3.04
N ASP A 205 -16.34 -22.16 -2.81
CA ASP A 205 -15.54 -23.14 -3.54
C ASP A 205 -15.92 -23.18 -5.02
N GLU A 206 -17.14 -22.74 -5.35
CA GLU A 206 -17.65 -22.59 -6.71
C GLU A 206 -17.41 -21.19 -7.28
N PHE A 207 -16.87 -20.27 -6.46
CA PHE A 207 -16.56 -18.91 -6.87
C PHE A 207 -15.24 -18.87 -7.63
N LEU A 208 -15.33 -18.84 -8.97
CA LEU A 208 -14.18 -18.94 -9.87
C LEU A 208 -13.98 -17.65 -10.70
N PRO A 209 -13.59 -16.51 -10.09
CA PRO A 209 -13.17 -15.33 -10.85
C PRO A 209 -11.80 -15.58 -11.51
N ARG A 210 -11.37 -14.68 -12.40
CA ARG A 210 -9.98 -14.71 -12.93
C ARG A 210 -8.99 -14.33 -11.84
N ASN A 211 -9.27 -13.25 -11.11
CA ASN A 211 -8.48 -12.76 -9.98
C ASN A 211 -9.42 -12.13 -8.94
N LEU A 212 -9.11 -12.30 -7.65
CA LEU A 212 -9.81 -11.65 -6.55
C LEU A 212 -8.92 -10.53 -5.97
N LEU A 213 -9.40 -9.29 -6.02
CA LEU A 213 -8.64 -8.13 -5.54
C LEU A 213 -8.87 -7.89 -4.04
N THR A 214 -10.12 -7.98 -3.60
CA THR A 214 -10.53 -7.76 -2.21
C THR A 214 -11.58 -8.78 -1.82
N LEU A 215 -11.49 -9.32 -0.59
CA LEU A 215 -12.50 -10.14 0.05
C LEU A 215 -12.94 -9.46 1.34
N THR A 216 -14.21 -9.03 1.39
CA THR A 216 -14.80 -8.41 2.58
C THR A 216 -15.85 -9.32 3.19
N LEU A 217 -15.68 -9.68 4.45
CA LEU A 217 -16.63 -10.45 5.25
C LEU A 217 -17.07 -9.59 6.43
N ALA A 218 -18.31 -9.12 6.40
CA ALA A 218 -18.81 -8.14 7.36
C ALA A 218 -20.12 -8.58 8.03
N THR A 219 -20.22 -8.51 9.36
CA THR A 219 -21.48 -8.76 10.09
C THR A 219 -22.09 -10.12 9.73
N LEU A 220 -21.34 -11.20 10.03
CA LEU A 220 -21.75 -12.59 9.81
C LEU A 220 -21.95 -13.30 11.15
N PRO A 221 -22.97 -12.92 11.96
CA PRO A 221 -23.03 -13.28 13.38
C PRO A 221 -23.09 -14.79 13.67
N ASN A 222 -23.53 -15.60 12.71
CA ASN A 222 -23.69 -17.06 12.87
C ASN A 222 -22.65 -17.89 12.08
N ILE A 223 -21.60 -17.26 11.54
CA ILE A 223 -20.51 -17.98 10.86
C ILE A 223 -19.78 -18.87 11.87
N LYS A 224 -19.63 -20.16 11.54
CA LYS A 224 -18.97 -21.15 12.40
C LYS A 224 -17.59 -21.56 11.88
N THR A 225 -17.37 -21.43 10.58
CA THR A 225 -16.12 -21.82 9.93
C THR A 225 -15.82 -20.92 8.73
N LEU A 226 -14.57 -20.50 8.60
CA LEU A 226 -14.05 -19.76 7.44
C LEU A 226 -13.34 -20.70 6.44
N ILE A 227 -13.45 -22.01 6.61
CA ILE A 227 -12.81 -22.97 5.70
C ILE A 227 -13.52 -22.95 4.35
N CYS A 228 -12.78 -22.54 3.31
CA CYS A 228 -13.14 -22.70 1.91
C CYS A 228 -11.87 -22.76 1.04
N ASN A 229 -11.97 -23.37 -0.12
CA ASN A 229 -10.90 -23.49 -1.11
C ASN A 229 -10.41 -22.13 -1.58
N LEU A 230 -11.30 -21.13 -1.64
CA LEU A 230 -10.91 -19.77 -2.03
C LEU A 230 -9.82 -19.22 -1.09
N LEU A 231 -10.04 -19.30 0.22
CA LEU A 231 -9.09 -18.82 1.25
C LEU A 231 -7.82 -19.67 1.36
N GLN A 232 -7.87 -20.93 0.93
CA GLN A 232 -6.70 -21.83 0.89
C GLN A 232 -5.91 -21.70 -0.42
N SER A 233 -6.53 -21.18 -1.49
CA SER A 233 -5.90 -21.06 -2.80
C SER A 233 -4.96 -19.86 -2.87
N LYS A 234 -4.04 -19.91 -3.84
CA LYS A 234 -3.17 -18.76 -4.19
C LYS A 234 -3.95 -17.56 -4.76
N MET A 235 -5.26 -17.69 -5.01
CA MET A 235 -6.06 -16.55 -5.48
C MET A 235 -6.11 -15.41 -4.44
N VAL A 236 -5.77 -15.69 -3.18
CA VAL A 236 -5.80 -14.72 -2.06
C VAL A 236 -4.41 -14.14 -1.74
N GLU A 237 -3.34 -14.60 -2.39
CA GLU A 237 -1.94 -14.20 -2.07
C GLU A 237 -1.67 -12.70 -2.27
N HIS A 238 -2.46 -12.03 -3.10
CA HIS A 238 -2.34 -10.58 -3.36
C HIS A 238 -3.65 -9.83 -3.09
N THR A 239 -4.55 -10.47 -2.35
CA THR A 239 -5.89 -9.96 -2.06
C THR A 239 -5.87 -9.16 -0.76
N GLU A 240 -6.64 -8.07 -0.74
CA GLU A 240 -6.99 -7.39 0.51
C GLU A 240 -8.09 -8.16 1.23
N VAL A 241 -7.84 -8.57 2.47
CA VAL A 241 -8.83 -9.29 3.29
C VAL A 241 -9.38 -8.36 4.36
N ILE A 242 -10.69 -8.11 4.34
CA ILE A 242 -11.38 -7.26 5.31
C ILE A 242 -12.35 -8.12 6.13
N LEU A 243 -12.12 -8.24 7.44
CA LEU A 243 -12.94 -9.01 8.36
C LEU A 243 -13.51 -8.06 9.42
N SER A 244 -14.83 -7.99 9.56
CA SER A 244 -15.45 -7.09 10.55
C SER A 244 -16.76 -7.68 11.08
N GLY A 245 -17.01 -7.59 12.38
CA GLY A 245 -18.27 -8.09 12.97
C GLY A 245 -18.46 -9.60 12.77
N LEU A 246 -17.38 -10.37 12.93
CA LEU A 246 -17.42 -11.82 13.05
C LEU A 246 -17.67 -12.18 14.53
N PRO A 247 -18.28 -13.34 14.83
CA PRO A 247 -18.44 -13.78 16.20
C PRO A 247 -17.07 -14.08 16.82
N GLU A 248 -16.90 -13.69 18.09
CA GLU A 248 -15.72 -14.00 18.90
C GLU A 248 -15.65 -15.51 19.20
N SER A 249 -15.21 -16.30 18.22
CA SER A 249 -15.16 -17.75 18.30
C SER A 249 -13.75 -18.25 18.02
N ALA A 250 -13.08 -18.78 19.06
CA ALA A 250 -11.75 -19.34 18.90
C ALA A 250 -11.67 -20.45 17.81
N ALA A 251 -12.76 -21.19 17.61
CA ALA A 251 -12.85 -22.19 16.54
C ALA A 251 -12.78 -21.53 15.15
N LEU A 252 -13.50 -20.43 14.95
CA LEU A 252 -13.53 -19.67 13.70
C LEU A 252 -12.13 -19.14 13.33
N PHE A 253 -11.42 -18.58 14.30
CA PHE A 253 -10.07 -18.04 14.08
C PHE A 253 -9.04 -19.15 13.89
N LYS A 254 -9.16 -20.28 14.60
CA LYS A 254 -8.30 -21.46 14.36
C LYS A 254 -8.45 -21.99 12.93
N ASP A 255 -9.68 -22.02 12.42
CA ASP A 255 -9.98 -22.40 11.04
C ASP A 255 -9.33 -21.44 10.03
N LEU A 256 -9.36 -20.14 10.32
CA LEU A 256 -8.68 -19.12 9.52
C LEU A 256 -7.16 -19.33 9.50
N CYS A 257 -6.54 -19.52 10.66
CA CYS A 257 -5.09 -19.79 10.74
C CYS A 257 -4.71 -21.03 9.92
N ASN A 258 -5.55 -22.07 9.96
CA ASN A 258 -5.31 -23.29 9.19
C ASN A 258 -5.48 -23.09 7.69
N SER A 259 -6.42 -22.24 7.24
CA SER A 259 -6.63 -21.97 5.83
C SER A 259 -5.57 -21.04 5.23
N THR A 260 -4.90 -20.23 6.05
CA THR A 260 -3.96 -19.20 5.59
C THR A 260 -2.49 -19.54 5.78
N LYS A 261 -2.14 -20.75 6.25
CA LYS A 261 -0.74 -21.13 6.56
C LYS A 261 0.24 -20.86 5.43
N THR A 262 -0.20 -20.97 4.17
CA THR A 262 0.62 -20.78 2.98
C THR A 262 0.45 -19.42 2.34
N ASN A 263 -0.47 -18.60 2.82
CA ASN A 263 -0.89 -17.39 2.14
C ASN A 263 -0.28 -16.16 2.80
N THR A 264 0.33 -15.32 1.98
CA THR A 264 0.69 -13.96 2.36
C THR A 264 -0.47 -13.06 1.95
N TRP A 265 -0.93 -12.18 2.82
CA TRP A 265 -1.93 -11.18 2.50
C TRP A 265 -1.22 -9.86 2.20
N ASN A 266 -1.50 -9.28 1.05
CA ASN A 266 -0.95 -7.96 0.73
C ASN A 266 -1.50 -6.89 1.67
N ARG A 267 -2.79 -7.00 2.03
CA ARG A 267 -3.44 -6.10 2.98
C ARG A 267 -4.46 -6.85 3.82
N ALA A 268 -4.54 -6.54 5.10
CA ALA A 268 -5.60 -7.03 5.97
C ALA A 268 -6.23 -5.88 6.75
N ARG A 269 -7.54 -5.93 6.95
CA ARG A 269 -8.28 -5.00 7.81
C ARG A 269 -9.20 -5.78 8.75
N MET A 270 -9.09 -5.55 10.05
CA MET A 270 -9.97 -6.16 11.05
C MET A 270 -9.94 -5.39 12.37
N PHE A 271 -10.78 -5.78 13.34
CA PHE A 271 -10.68 -5.24 14.69
C PHE A 271 -9.37 -5.66 15.37
N LEU A 272 -8.83 -4.81 16.25
CA LEU A 272 -7.63 -5.10 17.03
C LEU A 272 -7.81 -6.36 17.88
N SER A 273 -8.97 -6.50 18.53
CA SER A 273 -9.36 -7.67 19.31
C SER A 273 -9.34 -8.97 18.48
N ASP A 274 -9.90 -8.93 17.27
CA ASP A 274 -9.88 -10.03 16.31
C ASP A 274 -8.46 -10.40 15.87
N TRP A 275 -7.64 -9.42 15.51
CA TRP A 275 -6.25 -9.65 15.10
C TRP A 275 -5.44 -10.31 16.21
N VAL A 276 -5.68 -9.91 17.44
CA VAL A 276 -4.98 -10.49 18.59
C VAL A 276 -5.42 -11.91 18.83
N MET A 277 -6.73 -12.14 18.87
CA MET A 277 -7.24 -13.48 19.09
C MET A 277 -6.72 -14.42 17.99
N LEU A 278 -6.71 -13.95 16.74
CA LEU A 278 -6.11 -14.65 15.61
C LEU A 278 -4.65 -14.98 15.88
N SER A 279 -3.83 -13.98 16.19
CA SER A 279 -2.38 -14.15 16.41
C SER A 279 -2.11 -15.12 17.56
N ARG A 280 -2.82 -14.98 18.69
CA ARG A 280 -2.74 -15.87 19.85
C ARG A 280 -3.06 -17.33 19.50
N LEU A 281 -4.09 -17.56 18.70
CA LEU A 281 -4.52 -18.92 18.31
C LEU A 281 -3.62 -19.52 17.23
N ALA A 282 -3.06 -18.68 16.36
CA ALA A 282 -2.18 -19.11 15.28
C ALA A 282 -0.78 -19.50 15.77
N GLY A 283 -0.27 -18.79 16.79
CA GLY A 283 1.12 -18.92 17.21
C GLY A 283 2.07 -18.53 16.08
N GLU A 284 3.01 -19.41 15.77
CA GLU A 284 3.93 -19.26 14.64
C GLU A 284 3.24 -19.33 13.27
N ASN A 285 1.97 -19.77 13.21
CA ASN A 285 1.19 -19.85 11.97
C ASN A 285 0.36 -18.57 11.71
N THR A 286 0.69 -17.45 12.36
CA THR A 286 -0.02 -16.19 12.15
C THR A 286 0.05 -15.80 10.68
N PRO A 287 -1.05 -15.39 10.03
CA PRO A 287 -1.03 -14.98 8.64
C PRO A 287 0.01 -13.88 8.42
N SER A 288 0.80 -14.04 7.37
CA SER A 288 1.79 -13.04 6.98
C SER A 288 1.08 -11.89 6.27
N VAL A 289 1.07 -10.70 6.87
CA VAL A 289 0.37 -9.52 6.33
C VAL A 289 1.37 -8.41 6.09
N LYS A 290 1.43 -7.89 4.86
CA LYS A 290 2.32 -6.77 4.49
C LYS A 290 1.80 -5.43 5.05
N VAL A 291 0.53 -5.13 4.82
CA VAL A 291 -0.14 -3.91 5.31
C VAL A 291 -1.33 -4.27 6.19
N LEU A 292 -1.26 -3.94 7.47
CA LEU A 292 -2.29 -4.26 8.46
C LEU A 292 -3.05 -2.99 8.89
N THR A 293 -4.37 -2.99 8.79
CA THR A 293 -5.25 -1.94 9.30
C THR A 293 -6.08 -2.49 10.44
N LEU A 294 -5.95 -1.91 11.63
CA LEU A 294 -6.61 -2.37 12.85
C LEU A 294 -7.67 -1.34 13.25
N GLU A 295 -8.93 -1.75 13.25
CA GLU A 295 -10.01 -0.98 13.86
C GLU A 295 -9.93 -1.16 15.38
N VAL A 296 -9.83 -0.05 16.09
CA VAL A 296 -9.69 -0.06 17.55
C VAL A 296 -11.01 0.38 18.12
N ASP A 297 -11.68 -0.51 18.84
CA ASP A 297 -12.88 -0.22 19.63
C ASP A 297 -12.49 0.27 21.03
N THR A 298 -11.55 -0.41 21.68
CA THR A 298 -10.99 -0.09 23.00
C THR A 298 -9.47 -0.20 23.03
N TRP A 299 -8.82 0.64 23.85
CA TRP A 299 -7.39 0.57 24.12
C TRP A 299 -7.02 -0.37 25.27
N GLU A 300 -7.99 -0.79 26.10
CA GLU A 300 -7.76 -1.71 27.24
C GLU A 300 -7.08 -3.00 26.80
N PHE A 301 -7.31 -3.39 25.55
CA PHE A 301 -6.68 -4.54 24.93
C PHE A 301 -5.13 -4.52 25.07
N MET A 302 -4.51 -3.34 25.04
CA MET A 302 -3.07 -3.17 25.14
C MET A 302 -2.49 -3.65 26.48
N GLU A 303 -3.29 -3.71 27.54
CA GLU A 303 -2.86 -4.22 28.85
C GLU A 303 -2.52 -5.72 28.81
N THR A 304 -3.16 -6.46 27.90
CA THR A 304 -3.02 -7.93 27.82
C THR A 304 -1.79 -8.40 27.03
N LYS A 305 -1.03 -7.48 26.42
CA LYS A 305 0.26 -7.71 25.71
C LYS A 305 0.32 -9.03 24.91
N PRO A 306 -0.45 -9.14 23.83
CA PRO A 306 -0.59 -10.41 23.10
C PRO A 306 0.70 -10.80 22.39
N SER A 307 1.00 -12.10 22.43
CA SER A 307 2.38 -12.59 22.47
C SER A 307 2.95 -13.14 21.15
N THR A 308 2.43 -12.78 19.99
CA THR A 308 2.80 -13.46 18.73
C THR A 308 3.31 -12.50 17.66
N PRO A 309 4.60 -12.58 17.29
CA PRO A 309 5.19 -11.69 16.31
C PRO A 309 4.77 -12.07 14.88
N SER A 310 4.44 -11.07 14.06
CA SER A 310 4.32 -11.18 12.61
C SER A 310 5.55 -10.54 11.95
N THR A 311 6.37 -11.37 11.30
CA THR A 311 7.65 -10.96 10.73
C THR A 311 7.54 -10.29 9.36
N LEU A 312 6.37 -10.20 8.73
CA LEU A 312 6.22 -9.63 7.38
C LEU A 312 5.46 -8.31 7.32
N THR A 313 5.03 -7.77 8.45
CA THR A 313 4.31 -6.50 8.48
C THR A 313 5.26 -5.32 8.30
N GLU A 314 5.09 -4.63 7.17
CA GLU A 314 5.84 -3.41 6.81
C GLU A 314 5.07 -2.15 7.18
N ALA A 315 3.74 -2.21 7.21
CA ALA A 315 2.91 -1.06 7.57
C ALA A 315 1.74 -1.43 8.48
N ILE A 316 1.52 -0.64 9.54
CA ILE A 316 0.36 -0.76 10.44
C ILE A 316 -0.39 0.57 10.50
N THR A 317 -1.71 0.50 10.38
CA THR A 317 -2.61 1.64 10.62
C THR A 317 -3.62 1.30 11.70
N PHE A 318 -3.57 2.00 12.83
CA PHE A 318 -4.62 1.97 13.84
C PHE A 318 -5.71 2.99 13.49
N HIS A 319 -6.96 2.54 13.49
CA HIS A 319 -8.15 3.32 13.19
C HIS A 319 -9.12 3.24 14.38
N PRO A 320 -9.03 4.17 15.34
CA PRO A 320 -9.98 4.26 16.44
C PRO A 320 -11.39 4.47 15.90
N THR A 321 -12.34 3.73 16.44
CA THR A 321 -13.77 3.90 16.14
C THR A 321 -14.31 5.14 16.85
N GLU A 322 -15.54 5.55 16.51
CA GLU A 322 -16.19 6.73 17.12
C GLU A 322 -16.37 6.59 18.65
N ASN A 323 -16.39 5.36 19.16
CA ASN A 323 -16.62 5.07 20.58
C ASN A 323 -15.32 4.92 21.39
N THR A 324 -14.16 5.06 20.75
CA THR A 324 -12.88 4.77 21.38
C THR A 324 -12.43 5.92 22.27
N GLU A 325 -11.93 5.58 23.45
CA GLU A 325 -11.39 6.56 24.39
C GLU A 325 -10.26 7.39 23.76
N ALA A 326 -10.10 8.62 24.26
CA ALA A 326 -9.03 9.50 23.82
C ALA A 326 -7.66 8.85 24.05
N LEU A 327 -6.79 8.96 23.05
CA LEU A 327 -5.46 8.37 23.11
C LEU A 327 -4.59 9.10 24.14
N THR A 328 -4.06 8.37 25.12
CA THR A 328 -3.13 8.92 26.12
C THR A 328 -1.67 8.73 25.72
N GLU A 329 -0.73 9.49 26.32
CA GLU A 329 0.72 9.29 26.13
C GLU A 329 1.15 7.85 26.51
N ALA A 330 0.55 7.28 27.55
CA ALA A 330 0.81 5.91 27.97
C ALA A 330 0.36 4.90 26.91
N THR A 331 -0.84 5.07 26.35
CA THR A 331 -1.36 4.20 25.29
C THR A 331 -0.50 4.26 24.03
N VAL A 332 -0.06 5.45 23.60
CA VAL A 332 0.87 5.60 22.48
C VAL A 332 2.15 4.81 22.74
N LYS A 333 2.72 4.95 23.94
CA LYS A 333 3.94 4.25 24.32
C LYS A 333 3.76 2.73 24.28
N ASP A 334 2.66 2.23 24.82
CA ASP A 334 2.36 0.79 24.80
C ASP A 334 2.13 0.28 23.38
N LEU A 335 1.48 1.05 22.51
CA LEU A 335 1.32 0.72 21.09
C LEU A 335 2.66 0.61 20.37
N LEU A 336 3.59 1.52 20.64
CA LEU A 336 4.93 1.49 20.04
C LEU A 336 5.74 0.29 20.54
N VAL A 337 5.68 0.00 21.84
CA VAL A 337 6.36 -1.16 22.43
C VAL A 337 5.78 -2.45 21.86
N TRP A 338 4.45 -2.57 21.78
CA TRP A 338 3.76 -3.70 21.17
C TRP A 338 4.18 -3.86 19.70
N THR A 339 4.09 -2.78 18.94
CA THR A 339 4.43 -2.77 17.52
C THR A 339 5.87 -3.21 17.29
N ASN A 340 6.83 -2.76 18.11
CA ASN A 340 8.21 -3.22 18.03
C ASN A 340 8.35 -4.71 18.27
N ASN A 341 7.78 -5.17 19.40
CA ASN A 341 7.99 -6.54 19.85
C ASN A 341 7.37 -7.55 18.90
N TYR A 342 6.27 -7.18 18.24
CA TYR A 342 5.49 -8.09 17.41
C TYR A 342 5.60 -7.83 15.91
N HIS A 343 6.08 -6.66 15.49
CA HIS A 343 6.23 -6.30 14.07
C HIS A 343 7.61 -5.68 13.82
N PRO A 344 8.71 -6.46 13.96
CA PRO A 344 10.08 -5.94 13.92
C PRO A 344 10.48 -5.35 12.56
N ASN A 345 9.69 -5.62 11.51
CA ASN A 345 9.91 -5.14 10.15
C ASN A 345 9.04 -3.94 9.76
N ILE A 346 8.39 -3.31 10.73
CA ILE A 346 7.55 -2.15 10.44
C ILE A 346 8.38 -0.96 9.95
N GLU A 347 7.99 -0.42 8.81
CA GLU A 347 8.53 0.79 8.20
C GLU A 347 7.56 1.96 8.37
N THR A 348 6.25 1.70 8.31
CA THR A 348 5.22 2.73 8.45
C THR A 348 4.26 2.42 9.59
N LEU A 349 4.12 3.33 10.54
CA LEU A 349 3.13 3.27 11.61
C LEU A 349 2.21 4.49 11.53
N GLN A 350 0.91 4.26 11.39
CA GLN A 350 -0.10 5.30 11.42
C GLN A 350 -1.07 5.05 12.57
N ILE A 351 -1.31 6.06 13.40
CA ILE A 351 -2.37 6.10 14.41
C ILE A 351 -3.30 7.23 14.01
N ARG A 352 -4.45 6.88 13.44
CA ARG A 352 -5.47 7.89 13.12
C ARG A 352 -6.09 8.37 14.42
N MET A 353 -6.33 9.67 14.54
CA MET A 353 -6.99 10.24 15.70
C MET A 353 -8.05 11.22 15.24
N PRO A 354 -9.18 11.32 15.96
CA PRO A 354 -10.00 12.52 15.93
C PRO A 354 -9.14 13.75 16.28
N SER A 355 -9.41 14.89 15.67
CA SER A 355 -8.53 16.08 15.55
C SER A 355 -8.20 16.84 16.85
N THR A 356 -8.40 16.27 18.04
CA THR A 356 -8.38 17.00 19.32
C THR A 356 -7.12 16.79 20.17
N VAL A 357 -6.28 15.78 19.89
CA VAL A 357 -5.05 15.53 20.64
C VAL A 357 -3.87 16.16 19.91
N ASP A 358 -3.12 17.06 20.57
CA ASP A 358 -1.86 17.62 20.04
C ASP A 358 -0.79 16.52 20.00
N PRO A 359 -0.47 15.95 18.82
CA PRO A 359 0.48 14.85 18.70
C PRO A 359 1.88 15.29 19.13
N ASN A 360 2.16 16.59 19.11
CA ASN A 360 3.48 17.13 19.36
C ASN A 360 3.92 16.94 20.81
N GLN A 361 3.01 16.87 21.80
CA GLN A 361 3.42 16.63 23.19
C GLN A 361 3.95 15.20 23.41
N ALA A 362 3.29 14.19 22.84
CA ALA A 362 3.73 12.80 22.93
C ALA A 362 5.02 12.55 22.14
N VAL A 363 5.19 13.23 21.01
CA VAL A 363 6.34 13.09 20.11
C VAL A 363 7.59 13.84 20.61
N LYS A 364 7.44 15.02 21.23
CA LYS A 364 8.58 15.89 21.61
C LYS A 364 9.56 15.25 22.60
N LYS A 365 9.18 14.21 23.34
CA LYS A 365 10.11 13.42 24.18
C LYS A 365 10.79 12.30 23.38
N GLY A 366 11.17 12.59 22.14
CA GLY A 366 11.49 11.65 21.06
C GLY A 366 12.57 10.59 21.32
N SER A 367 13.25 10.60 22.47
CA SER A 367 14.24 9.58 22.84
C SER A 367 13.69 8.15 22.92
N TYR A 368 12.37 7.98 23.05
CA TYR A 368 11.74 6.65 23.15
C TYR A 368 11.66 5.89 21.81
N PHE A 369 11.56 6.60 20.68
CA PHE A 369 11.31 5.98 19.37
C PHE A 369 12.55 5.28 18.81
N ASP A 370 13.73 5.87 19.04
CA ASP A 370 14.99 5.42 18.44
C ASP A 370 15.46 4.03 18.90
N THR A 371 15.08 3.63 20.13
CA THR A 371 15.42 2.30 20.65
C THR A 371 14.39 1.25 20.29
N LEU A 372 13.14 1.67 20.05
CA LEU A 372 12.03 0.75 19.87
C LEU A 372 11.77 0.42 18.42
N LEU A 373 12.05 1.23 17.40
CA LEU A 373 11.63 0.87 16.04
C LEU A 373 12.71 1.15 15.01
N SER A 374 13.74 0.28 14.97
CA SER A 374 14.92 0.46 14.11
C SER A 374 14.60 0.65 12.62
N LYS A 375 13.58 -0.03 12.10
CA LYS A 375 13.19 0.01 10.68
C LYS A 375 12.13 1.07 10.34
N LEU A 376 11.55 1.74 11.33
CA LEU A 376 10.48 2.69 11.10
C LEU A 376 11.03 3.91 10.34
N THR A 377 10.46 4.19 9.18
CA THR A 377 10.76 5.37 8.36
C THR A 377 9.68 6.43 8.49
N THR A 378 8.45 6.04 8.82
CA THR A 378 7.31 6.98 8.91
C THR A 378 6.45 6.68 10.14
N LEU A 379 6.20 7.69 10.97
CA LEU A 379 5.21 7.66 12.05
C LEU A 379 4.20 8.79 11.85
N THR A 380 2.94 8.45 11.66
CA THR A 380 1.86 9.42 11.59
C THR A 380 0.95 9.26 12.79
N ILE A 381 0.75 10.32 13.57
CA ILE A 381 -0.17 10.36 14.71
C ILE A 381 -1.14 11.53 14.48
N GLY A 382 -2.41 11.21 14.23
CA GLY A 382 -3.40 12.19 13.81
C GLY A 382 -3.00 12.85 12.49
N THR A 383 -2.79 14.17 12.52
CA THR A 383 -2.33 14.96 11.37
C THR A 383 -0.81 15.20 11.35
N THR A 384 -0.09 14.80 12.41
CA THR A 384 1.35 14.99 12.50
C THR A 384 2.05 13.78 11.93
N THR A 385 2.90 13.99 10.93
CA THR A 385 3.78 12.98 10.36
C THR A 385 5.22 13.29 10.72
N LEU A 386 5.90 12.29 11.26
CA LEU A 386 7.35 12.25 11.43
C LEU A 386 7.90 11.31 10.38
N GLU A 387 8.73 11.86 9.52
CA GLU A 387 9.52 11.09 8.57
C GLU A 387 10.93 11.04 9.12
N TRP A 388 11.46 9.82 9.23
CA TRP A 388 12.87 9.62 9.45
C TRP A 388 13.51 9.34 8.11
N PRO A 389 14.57 10.08 7.76
CA PRO A 389 15.31 9.77 6.55
C PRO A 389 15.82 8.33 6.64
N PRO A 390 15.90 7.61 5.50
CA PRO A 390 16.42 6.25 5.46
C PRO A 390 17.79 6.18 6.14
N GLU A 391 18.05 5.06 6.84
CA GLU A 391 19.11 4.88 7.85
C GLU A 391 20.58 5.10 7.40
N ILE A 392 20.86 5.69 6.24
CA ILE A 392 22.22 5.84 5.72
C ILE A 392 22.50 7.26 5.22
N GLN A 393 22.66 8.22 6.13
CA GLN A 393 23.27 9.51 5.80
C GLN A 393 24.79 9.43 5.87
N ILE A 394 25.50 9.62 4.77
CA ILE A 394 26.98 9.60 4.76
C ILE A 394 27.52 10.65 5.76
N LEU A 395 28.49 10.27 6.62
CA LEU A 395 29.13 11.20 7.55
C LEU A 395 30.34 11.84 6.87
N TYR A 396 30.31 13.16 6.71
CA TYR A 396 31.35 13.96 6.07
C TYR A 396 32.25 14.59 7.13
N LEU A 397 33.51 14.18 7.15
CA LEU A 397 34.49 14.61 8.13
C LEU A 397 35.57 15.43 7.44
N THR A 398 35.87 16.62 7.95
CA THR A 398 37.14 17.29 7.57
C THR A 398 38.32 16.39 7.92
N HIS A 399 39.47 16.54 7.26
CA HIS A 399 40.66 15.73 7.57
C HIS A 399 41.01 15.72 9.07
N LYS A 400 40.92 16.88 9.74
CA LYS A 400 41.15 16.98 11.19
C LYS A 400 40.08 16.22 11.99
N ALA A 401 38.79 16.32 11.61
CA ALA A 401 37.72 15.59 12.26
C ALA A 401 37.87 14.08 12.07
N TYR A 402 38.28 13.63 10.87
CA TYR A 402 38.56 12.23 10.58
C TYR A 402 39.67 11.66 11.49
N SER A 403 40.73 12.42 11.74
CA SER A 403 41.77 12.00 12.68
C SER A 403 41.24 11.77 14.10
N LYS A 404 40.40 12.69 14.63
CA LYS A 404 39.74 12.50 15.93
C LYS A 404 38.75 11.34 15.91
N TRP A 405 38.01 11.16 14.82
CA TRP A 405 37.08 10.04 14.63
C TRP A 405 37.81 8.71 14.70
N ARG A 406 38.90 8.55 13.95
CA ARG A 406 39.73 7.34 13.94
C ARG A 406 40.25 6.96 15.33
N GLN A 407 40.53 7.96 16.16
CA GLN A 407 40.99 7.78 17.55
C GLN A 407 39.84 7.54 18.54
N ASN A 408 38.60 7.42 18.06
CA ASN A 408 37.38 7.39 18.87
C ASN A 408 37.25 8.61 19.82
N ALA A 409 37.83 9.74 19.43
CA ALA A 409 37.85 10.99 20.20
C ALA A 409 36.92 12.07 19.63
N LEU A 410 36.26 11.82 18.49
CA LEU A 410 35.39 12.81 17.82
C LEU A 410 34.26 13.29 18.72
N VAL A 411 33.52 12.38 19.35
CA VAL A 411 32.37 12.72 20.20
C VAL A 411 32.77 13.63 21.37
N GLN A 412 33.96 13.44 21.92
CA GLN A 412 34.49 14.28 23.00
C GLN A 412 34.91 15.67 22.50
N ALA A 413 35.40 15.75 21.25
CA ALA A 413 35.76 17.01 20.61
C ALA A 413 34.54 17.85 20.19
N LEU A 414 33.34 17.26 20.10
CA LEU A 414 32.13 17.98 19.70
C LEU A 414 31.75 19.09 20.68
N THR A 415 31.38 20.26 20.14
CA THR A 415 30.81 21.36 20.95
C THR A 415 29.58 20.88 21.74
N PRO A 416 29.23 21.53 22.88
CA PRO A 416 28.04 21.15 23.65
C PRO A 416 26.76 21.08 22.80
N ASN A 417 26.52 22.05 21.92
CA ASN A 417 25.36 22.07 21.03
C ASN A 417 25.38 20.90 20.04
N SER A 418 26.55 20.61 19.45
CA SER A 418 26.74 19.48 18.55
C SER A 418 26.56 18.13 19.24
N ARG A 419 26.99 18.00 20.51
CA ARG A 419 26.74 16.79 21.32
C ARG A 419 25.26 16.63 21.64
N ALA A 420 24.56 17.72 21.95
CA ALA A 420 23.11 17.70 22.18
C ALA A 420 22.35 17.29 20.90
N ALA A 421 22.73 17.83 19.74
CA ALA A 421 22.16 17.44 18.44
C ALA A 421 22.47 15.97 18.13
N LEU A 422 23.72 15.52 18.32
CA LEU A 422 24.09 14.11 18.15
C LEU A 422 23.28 13.19 19.08
N ALA A 423 23.03 13.60 20.33
CA ALA A 423 22.25 12.83 21.29
C ALA A 423 20.77 12.65 20.88
N GLN A 424 20.25 13.52 20.02
CA GLN A 424 18.91 13.43 19.44
C GLN A 424 18.85 12.53 18.19
N MET A 425 20.00 12.08 17.66
CA MET A 425 20.03 11.16 16.52
C MET A 425 19.80 9.71 16.95
N ARG A 426 19.29 8.90 16.02
CA ARG A 426 19.16 7.45 16.18
C ARG A 426 20.46 6.78 16.59
N ILE A 427 20.35 5.71 17.36
CA ILE A 427 21.53 4.97 17.85
C ILE A 427 22.41 4.48 16.69
N ASN A 428 21.81 4.02 15.59
CA ASN A 428 22.53 3.55 14.41
C ASN A 428 23.25 4.71 13.70
N SER A 429 22.60 5.86 13.53
CA SER A 429 23.22 7.07 12.98
C SER A 429 24.36 7.58 13.87
N ARG A 430 24.18 7.55 15.21
CA ARG A 430 25.20 7.91 16.20
C ARG A 430 26.42 7.00 16.18
N ARG A 431 26.25 5.69 15.96
CA ARG A 431 27.36 4.73 15.94
C ARG A 431 28.44 5.12 14.93
N ARG A 432 28.07 5.79 13.84
CA ARG A 432 29.01 6.28 12.81
C ARG A 432 29.92 7.40 13.28
N PHE A 433 29.63 8.07 14.40
CA PHE A 433 30.54 9.05 15.02
C PHE A 433 31.66 8.38 15.83
N SER A 434 31.66 7.05 15.89
CA SER A 434 32.73 6.22 16.42
C SER A 434 33.22 5.24 15.34
N PRO A 435 34.52 4.95 15.29
CA PRO A 435 35.06 3.96 14.37
C PRO A 435 34.71 2.55 14.89
N PRO A 436 34.46 1.58 13.99
CA PRO A 436 34.22 0.20 14.40
C PRO A 436 35.48 -0.40 15.05
N PRO A 437 35.33 -1.36 15.99
CA PRO A 437 36.47 -2.08 16.53
C PRO A 437 37.20 -2.81 15.38
N ASN A 438 38.53 -2.74 15.37
CA ASN A 438 39.40 -3.35 14.35
C ASN A 438 39.35 -2.69 12.96
N MET A 439 38.99 -1.40 12.87
CA MET A 439 39.19 -0.66 11.62
C MET A 439 40.67 -0.74 11.19
N GLY A 440 40.89 -1.17 9.94
CA GLY A 440 42.23 -1.38 9.39
C GLY A 440 43.12 -0.13 9.46
N GLN A 441 44.43 -0.33 9.39
CA GLN A 441 45.41 0.76 9.52
C GLN A 441 45.50 1.67 8.29
N GLU A 442 44.83 1.34 7.18
CA GLU A 442 44.99 2.06 5.92
C GLU A 442 44.19 3.37 5.89
N ASP A 443 44.88 4.50 6.03
CA ASP A 443 44.34 5.86 5.88
C ASP A 443 44.31 6.29 4.41
N VAL A 444 43.66 5.50 3.55
CA VAL A 444 43.55 5.78 2.12
C VAL A 444 42.11 5.69 1.63
N CYS A 445 41.78 6.49 0.62
CA CYS A 445 40.52 6.35 -0.08
C CYS A 445 40.47 5.02 -0.84
N ALA A 446 39.46 4.19 -0.57
CA ALA A 446 39.27 2.88 -1.22
C ALA A 446 39.11 2.94 -2.76
N VAL A 447 38.92 4.13 -3.35
CA VAL A 447 38.70 4.32 -4.78
C VAL A 447 39.92 4.90 -5.48
N CYS A 448 40.46 6.02 -5.01
CA CYS A 448 41.60 6.67 -5.64
C CYS A 448 42.96 6.36 -4.99
N LEU A 449 42.96 5.58 -3.90
CA LEU A 449 44.14 5.18 -3.12
C LEU A 449 44.96 6.36 -2.56
N THR A 450 44.42 7.58 -2.63
CA THR A 450 45.06 8.77 -2.06
C THR A 450 44.98 8.69 -0.54
N THR A 451 46.09 8.98 0.14
CA THR A 451 46.09 9.04 1.60
C THR A 451 45.23 10.19 2.09
N PHE A 452 44.48 10.00 3.18
CA PHE A 452 43.66 11.07 3.74
C PHE A 452 44.53 12.24 4.25
N LYS A 453 45.78 11.97 4.65
CA LYS A 453 46.78 13.00 4.97
C LYS A 453 47.12 13.90 3.79
N ASP A 454 47.18 13.34 2.59
CA ASP A 454 47.49 14.10 1.38
C ASP A 454 46.30 14.86 0.81
N LEU A 455 45.06 14.47 1.15
CA LEU A 455 43.87 15.26 0.83
C LEU A 455 43.94 16.66 1.45
N GLY A 456 44.38 16.75 2.71
CA GLY A 456 44.53 18.04 3.41
C GLY A 456 45.59 18.97 2.83
N LYS A 457 46.46 18.49 1.92
CA LYS A 457 47.52 19.30 1.29
C LYS A 457 47.11 19.90 -0.05
N LYS A 458 46.00 19.46 -0.64
CA LYS A 458 45.53 20.01 -1.91
C LYS A 458 44.99 21.42 -1.69
N THR A 459 45.69 22.40 -2.22
CA THR A 459 45.40 23.84 -2.07
C THR A 459 44.26 24.33 -2.96
N THR A 460 43.39 23.45 -3.47
CA THR A 460 42.38 23.82 -4.48
C THR A 460 41.22 24.66 -3.94
N GLY A 461 41.31 25.25 -2.74
CA GLY A 461 40.30 26.14 -2.16
C GLY A 461 39.03 25.44 -1.65
N TRP A 462 38.82 24.17 -1.99
CA TRP A 462 37.68 23.36 -1.54
C TRP A 462 38.08 22.49 -0.35
N LEU A 463 37.26 22.50 0.71
CA LEU A 463 37.41 21.58 1.84
C LEU A 463 37.21 20.14 1.34
N GLU A 464 38.30 19.36 1.31
CA GLU A 464 38.20 17.93 1.02
C GLU A 464 37.72 17.17 2.27
N TYR A 465 36.56 16.53 2.15
CA TYR A 465 35.99 15.70 3.21
C TYR A 465 36.35 14.22 3.01
N VAL A 466 36.55 13.53 4.13
CA VAL A 466 36.52 12.07 4.23
C VAL A 466 35.10 11.64 4.55
N CYS A 467 34.54 10.76 3.74
CA CYS A 467 33.16 10.30 3.85
C CYS A 467 33.14 8.91 4.48
N VAL A 468 32.50 8.75 5.64
CA VAL A 468 32.21 7.44 6.25
C VAL A 468 30.86 6.95 5.70
N LEU A 469 30.89 5.84 4.97
CA LEU A 469 29.79 5.39 4.12
C LEU A 469 28.78 4.50 4.85
N ASP A 470 29.23 3.70 5.82
CA ASP A 470 28.41 2.68 6.47
C ASP A 470 28.85 2.39 7.92
N GLU A 471 28.11 1.52 8.61
CA GLU A 471 28.40 1.08 9.98
C GLU A 471 29.71 0.30 10.12
N ALA A 472 30.22 -0.24 9.01
CA ALA A 472 31.52 -0.91 8.98
C ALA A 472 32.67 0.10 8.85
N GLY A 473 32.37 1.40 8.88
CA GLY A 473 33.36 2.47 8.88
C GLY A 473 34.09 2.61 7.55
N HIS A 474 33.54 2.09 6.44
CA HIS A 474 34.22 2.23 5.15
C HIS A 474 34.31 3.68 4.71
N THR A 475 35.50 4.11 4.28
CA THR A 475 35.79 5.52 3.99
C THR A 475 36.25 5.75 2.56
N ILE A 476 35.81 6.87 1.98
CA ILE A 476 36.30 7.38 0.69
C ILE A 476 36.42 8.91 0.74
N CYS A 477 37.15 9.50 -0.20
CA CYS A 477 37.16 10.95 -0.33
C CYS A 477 35.87 11.44 -1.00
N HIS A 478 35.42 12.65 -0.64
CA HIS A 478 34.23 13.30 -1.21
C HIS A 478 34.24 13.33 -2.75
N THR A 479 35.38 13.64 -3.35
CA THR A 479 35.53 13.67 -4.82
C THR A 479 35.26 12.32 -5.48
N CYS A 480 35.65 11.21 -4.83
CA CYS A 480 35.35 9.87 -5.32
C CYS A 480 33.89 9.50 -5.10
N LEU A 481 33.31 9.87 -3.95
CA LEU A 481 31.89 9.67 -3.67
C LEU A 481 31.02 10.36 -4.74
N ASP A 482 31.29 11.62 -5.05
CA ASP A 482 30.53 12.38 -6.06
C ASP A 482 30.65 11.76 -7.45
N LYS A 483 31.85 11.30 -7.83
CA LYS A 483 32.05 10.59 -9.10
C LYS A 483 31.25 9.29 -9.14
N MET A 484 31.24 8.53 -8.05
CA MET A 484 30.45 7.30 -7.95
C MET A 484 28.95 7.58 -8.04
N ALA A 485 28.46 8.57 -7.30
CA ALA A 485 27.05 8.99 -7.32
C ALA A 485 26.61 9.39 -8.73
N LYS A 486 27.39 10.24 -9.42
CA LYS A 486 27.12 10.65 -10.83
C LYS A 486 27.09 9.46 -11.79
N VAL A 487 27.99 8.49 -11.63
CA VAL A 487 28.00 7.28 -12.46
C VAL A 487 26.77 6.42 -12.20
N CYS A 488 26.38 6.23 -10.93
CA CYS A 488 25.20 5.49 -10.53
C CYS A 488 23.91 6.14 -11.04
N GLU A 489 23.78 7.47 -10.91
CA GLU A 489 22.67 8.25 -11.44
C GLU A 489 22.57 8.09 -12.97
N THR A 490 23.68 8.24 -13.69
CA THR A 490 23.72 8.08 -15.16
C THR A 490 23.28 6.69 -15.61
N LYS A 491 23.57 5.66 -14.79
CA LYS A 491 23.23 4.26 -15.07
C LYS A 491 21.88 3.82 -14.49
N ASN A 492 21.21 4.67 -13.71
CA ASN A 492 20.04 4.33 -12.93
C ASN A 492 20.24 3.08 -12.05
N THR A 493 21.39 3.02 -11.38
CA THR A 493 21.76 1.93 -10.45
C THR A 493 21.94 2.49 -9.04
N PRO A 494 21.64 1.73 -7.97
CA PRO A 494 21.90 2.18 -6.60
C PRO A 494 23.38 2.47 -6.36
N LEU A 495 23.69 3.45 -5.50
CA LEU A 495 25.04 3.68 -5.02
C LEU A 495 25.41 2.58 -4.01
N CYS A 496 26.53 1.90 -4.23
CA CYS A 496 27.01 0.84 -3.34
C CYS A 496 28.39 1.17 -2.78
N CYS A 497 28.63 0.77 -1.53
CA CYS A 497 29.94 0.83 -0.90
C CYS A 497 30.96 0.04 -1.75
N PRO A 498 32.12 0.61 -2.11
CA PRO A 498 33.08 -0.06 -2.98
C PRO A 498 33.75 -1.28 -2.30
N LEU A 499 33.73 -1.32 -0.97
CA LEU A 499 34.36 -2.37 -0.16
C LEU A 499 33.37 -3.50 0.17
N CYS A 500 32.24 -3.20 0.82
CA CYS A 500 31.28 -4.23 1.26
C CYS A 500 30.08 -4.46 0.34
N ARG A 501 29.94 -3.64 -0.72
CA ARG A 501 28.82 -3.68 -1.70
C ARG A 501 27.43 -3.38 -1.13
N LYS A 502 27.28 -3.06 0.16
CA LYS A 502 26.01 -2.58 0.72
C LYS A 502 25.57 -1.30 0.01
N THR A 503 24.28 -1.19 -0.25
CA THR A 503 23.66 0.03 -0.80
C THR A 503 23.81 1.18 0.19
N ILE A 504 24.14 2.36 -0.31
CA ILE A 504 24.28 3.61 0.44
C ILE A 504 23.16 4.53 0.01
N ALA A 505 22.42 5.10 0.97
CA ALA A 505 21.50 6.19 0.65
C ALA A 505 22.33 7.45 0.38
N TYR A 506 22.25 7.97 -0.84
CA TYR A 506 22.91 9.21 -1.23
C TYR A 506 21.84 10.28 -1.36
N GLU A 507 21.67 11.05 -0.30
CA GLU A 507 20.75 12.18 -0.26
C GLU A 507 21.52 13.50 -0.41
N MET A 508 20.80 14.57 -0.78
CA MET A 508 21.39 15.92 -0.82
C MET A 508 21.74 16.45 0.58
N GLU A 509 21.18 15.85 1.62
CA GLU A 509 21.44 16.18 3.01
C GLU A 509 22.69 15.45 3.53
N ARG A 510 23.52 16.19 4.26
CA ARG A 510 24.85 15.76 4.69
C ARG A 510 25.02 15.97 6.18
N ASP A 511 25.45 14.92 6.88
CA ASP A 511 25.94 15.04 8.24
C ASP A 511 27.41 15.49 8.19
N LEU A 512 27.66 16.75 8.54
CA LEU A 512 28.97 17.36 8.41
C LEU A 512 29.63 17.59 9.77
N VAL A 513 30.91 17.24 9.89
CA VAL A 513 31.72 17.56 11.06
C VAL A 513 33.00 18.31 10.68
N GLU A 514 33.06 19.57 11.13
CA GLU A 514 34.17 20.49 10.86
C GLU A 514 34.93 20.80 12.14
N MET A 515 36.25 20.86 12.06
CA MET A 515 37.09 21.25 13.19
C MET A 515 37.39 22.75 13.16
N THR A 516 37.10 23.44 14.26
CA THR A 516 37.56 24.81 14.55
C THR A 516 38.49 24.75 15.75
N GLY A 517 39.80 24.83 15.49
CA GLY A 517 40.83 24.55 16.50
C GLY A 517 40.76 23.09 16.97
N GLU A 518 40.62 22.88 18.28
CA GLU A 518 40.46 21.56 18.92
C GLU A 518 39.00 21.11 19.04
N THR A 519 38.04 21.97 18.70
CA THR A 519 36.61 21.67 18.83
C THR A 519 36.00 21.28 17.49
N ALA A 520 35.05 20.35 17.52
CA ALA A 520 34.33 19.85 16.36
C ALA A 520 32.89 20.39 16.37
N GLN A 521 32.43 20.92 15.24
CA GLN A 521 31.05 21.33 15.03
C GLN A 521 30.37 20.33 14.11
N PHE A 522 29.35 19.65 14.62
CA PHE A 522 28.39 18.86 13.85
C PHE A 522 27.26 19.76 13.37
N ARG A 523 26.94 19.69 12.08
CA ARG A 523 25.75 20.32 11.48
C ARG A 523 25.13 19.36 10.46
N HIS A 524 23.80 19.37 10.42
CA HIS A 524 23.04 18.77 9.35
C HIS A 524 22.85 19.84 8.26
N ALA A 525 23.37 19.62 7.06
CA ALA A 525 23.39 20.62 6.00
C ALA A 525 22.81 20.06 4.70
N SER A 526 21.79 20.73 4.17
CA SER A 526 21.32 20.54 2.79
C SER A 526 22.33 21.21 1.87
N PHE A 527 23.13 20.43 1.14
CA PHE A 527 24.05 21.00 0.17
C PHE A 527 23.38 21.03 -1.18
N HIS A 528 22.99 22.23 -1.64
CA HIS A 528 22.90 22.46 -3.07
C HIS A 528 24.32 22.65 -3.57
N MET A 529 24.81 21.69 -4.37
CA MET A 529 26.02 21.89 -5.17
C MET A 529 25.89 23.23 -5.88
N PRO A 530 26.82 24.19 -5.68
CA PRO A 530 26.75 25.41 -6.41
C PRO A 530 26.73 25.07 -7.91
N THR A 531 25.81 25.65 -8.67
CA THR A 531 25.81 25.45 -10.13
C THR A 531 27.16 25.89 -10.69
N GLU A 532 27.54 25.40 -11.86
CA GLU A 532 28.81 25.78 -12.50
C GLU A 532 28.96 27.32 -12.58
N GLU A 533 27.85 28.04 -12.71
CA GLU A 533 27.76 29.51 -12.63
C GLU A 533 28.07 30.07 -11.23
N GLN A 534 27.57 29.46 -10.15
CA GLN A 534 27.91 29.85 -8.78
C GLN A 534 29.38 29.54 -8.44
N LEU A 535 29.95 28.47 -9.03
CA LEU A 535 31.38 28.15 -8.90
C LEU A 535 32.26 29.20 -9.61
N ILE A 536 31.84 29.71 -10.77
CA ILE A 536 32.52 30.81 -11.47
C ILE A 536 32.49 32.10 -10.63
N MET A 537 31.34 32.41 -10.01
CA MET A 537 31.19 33.60 -9.15
C MET A 537 32.04 33.54 -7.87
N ILE A 538 32.16 32.36 -7.23
CA ILE A 538 33.01 32.18 -6.04
C ILE A 538 34.50 32.28 -6.41
N GLY A 539 34.90 31.74 -7.55
CA GLY A 539 36.28 31.85 -8.05
C GLY A 539 36.70 33.28 -8.36
N PHE A 540 35.78 34.11 -8.88
CA PHE A 540 36.03 35.54 -9.12
C PHE A 540 36.27 36.33 -7.83
N ASN A 541 35.49 36.07 -6.77
CA ASN A 541 35.63 36.80 -5.49
C ASN A 541 36.84 36.39 -4.64
N GLN A 542 37.56 35.31 -4.98
CA GLN A 542 38.80 34.93 -4.31
C GLN A 542 40.07 35.38 -5.06
N MET A 543 39.91 35.89 -6.29
CA MET A 543 41.02 36.44 -7.10
C MET A 543 41.16 37.98 -6.99
N PHE A 544 40.21 38.65 -6.34
CA PHE A 544 40.26 40.05 -5.93
C PHE A 544 40.28 40.13 -4.40
#